data_AF-A0A2E7F4F7-F1
#
_entry.id   AF-A0A2E7F4F7-F1
#
_cell.length_a   1.000
_cell.length_b   1.000
_cell.length_c   1.000
_cell.angle_alpha   90.00
_cell.angle_beta   90.00
_cell.angle_gamma   90.00
#
_symmetry.space_group_name_H-M   'P 1'
#
loop_
_entity.id
_entity.type
_entity.pdbx_description
1 polymer ?
#
loop_
_entity_poly.entity_id
_entity_poly.type
_entity_poly.pdbx_seq_one_letter_code
_entity_poly.pdbx_strand_id
1 'polypeptide(L)'
;MFRGVIIAFWALVFAFPAQAQVIEGTATVIDGDTIDMTGMRIRLAYIDAPEAVQTCDKDNEPWACGDFATAELASIIEGQSVSCTVIDRDVYRRQVATCRTRVFDVGHEMVRRGVAIALDTAPFEYNEATEVAQRLNSGLWASTFELPWVWRAENPQLVPEVASREPLPTVRAQPVREPSYQNQNGCLIKGNRNRRGEWIYHLPGRPYYDQTRAEEMFCTEREARAAGYRRSRA
;
A
#
# COMPACT_ATOMS: atom_id res chain seq x y z
N MET A 1 29.05 0.22 -59.09
CA MET A 1 29.19 -0.58 -57.84
C MET A 1 28.79 0.31 -56.67
N PHE A 2 27.68 -0.03 -56.01
CA PHE A 2 26.97 0.82 -55.05
C PHE A 2 27.75 0.98 -53.73
N ARG A 3 27.93 2.23 -53.30
CA ARG A 3 28.43 2.59 -51.96
C ARG A 3 27.24 2.59 -50.99
N GLY A 4 27.17 1.58 -50.12
CA GLY A 4 26.16 1.49 -49.06
C GLY A 4 26.52 2.39 -47.88
N VAL A 5 25.64 3.34 -47.57
CA VAL A 5 25.72 4.18 -46.36
C VAL A 5 25.00 3.44 -45.24
N ILE A 6 25.73 3.06 -44.19
CA ILE A 6 25.14 2.50 -42.96
C ILE A 6 24.67 3.66 -42.10
N ILE A 7 23.36 3.88 -42.04
CA ILE A 7 22.76 4.85 -41.11
C ILE A 7 22.53 4.12 -39.79
N ALA A 8 23.39 4.38 -38.81
CA ALA A 8 23.23 3.88 -37.44
C ALA A 8 22.08 4.65 -36.76
N PHE A 9 20.95 3.97 -36.58
CA PHE A 9 19.79 4.50 -35.86
C PHE A 9 20.08 4.44 -34.36
N TRP A 10 20.61 5.53 -33.80
CA TRP A 10 20.73 5.70 -32.34
C TRP A 10 19.34 5.97 -31.77
N ALA A 11 18.73 4.96 -31.15
CA ALA A 11 17.50 5.12 -30.39
C ALA A 11 17.80 5.91 -29.11
N LEU A 12 17.53 7.22 -29.13
CA LEU A 12 17.52 8.06 -27.93
C LEU A 12 16.38 7.61 -27.02
N VAL A 13 16.72 6.88 -25.96
CA VAL A 13 15.79 6.58 -24.86
C VAL A 13 15.63 7.87 -24.06
N PHE A 14 14.53 8.60 -24.31
CA PHE A 14 14.13 9.72 -23.47
C PHE A 14 13.65 9.18 -22.12
N ALA A 15 14.51 9.29 -21.09
CA ALA A 15 14.09 9.11 -19.71
C ALA A 15 13.27 10.34 -19.30
N PHE A 16 11.95 10.20 -19.24
CA PHE A 16 11.09 11.23 -18.67
C PHE A 16 11.29 11.23 -17.15
N PRO A 17 11.60 12.38 -16.52
CA PRO A 17 11.65 12.46 -15.07
C PRO A 17 10.24 12.15 -14.53
N ALA A 18 10.14 11.18 -13.63
CA ALA A 18 8.91 10.94 -12.88
C ALA A 18 8.67 12.16 -11.99
N GLN A 19 7.66 12.98 -12.32
CA GLN A 19 7.25 14.08 -11.45
C GLN A 19 6.35 13.54 -10.35
N ALA A 20 6.68 13.86 -9.09
CA ALA A 20 5.80 13.59 -7.97
C ALA A 20 4.50 14.40 -8.14
N GLN A 21 3.36 13.75 -7.93
CA GLN A 21 2.06 14.43 -8.02
C GLN A 21 1.92 15.39 -6.84
N VAL A 22 1.77 16.69 -7.13
CA VAL A 22 1.51 17.73 -6.12
C VAL A 22 0.04 18.13 -6.19
N ILE A 23 -0.62 18.17 -5.03
CA ILE A 23 -2.02 18.58 -4.86
C ILE A 23 -2.02 19.83 -3.98
N GLU A 24 -2.58 20.93 -4.49
CA GLU A 24 -2.62 22.20 -3.76
C GLU A 24 -4.04 22.74 -3.65
N GLY A 25 -4.36 23.35 -2.52
CA GLY A 25 -5.63 24.03 -2.29
C GLY A 25 -6.05 24.03 -0.83
N THR A 26 -7.34 24.27 -0.60
CA THR A 26 -7.95 24.16 0.72
C THR A 26 -8.16 22.69 1.09
N ALA A 27 -7.99 22.37 2.36
CA ALA A 27 -8.19 21.03 2.91
C ALA A 27 -9.26 21.04 4.00
N THR A 28 -10.05 19.96 4.07
CA THR A 28 -10.98 19.68 5.18
C THR A 28 -10.43 18.52 5.99
N VAL A 29 -10.43 18.62 7.32
CA VAL A 29 -9.95 17.53 8.17
C VAL A 29 -11.02 16.45 8.33
N ILE A 30 -10.61 15.19 8.25
CA ILE A 30 -11.47 14.03 8.49
C ILE A 30 -11.20 13.44 9.88
N ASP A 31 -9.92 13.23 10.20
CA ASP A 31 -9.42 12.73 11.48
C ASP A 31 -7.98 13.23 11.69
N GLY A 32 -7.27 12.78 12.74
CA GLY A 32 -5.93 13.28 13.09
C GLY A 32 -4.81 13.00 12.09
N ASP A 33 -5.00 12.17 11.07
CA ASP A 33 -3.98 11.93 10.03
C ASP A 33 -4.52 11.99 8.59
N THR A 34 -5.80 12.29 8.41
CA THR A 34 -6.48 12.30 7.11
C THR A 34 -7.14 13.65 6.82
N ILE A 35 -6.86 14.19 5.63
CA ILE A 35 -7.52 15.36 5.08
C ILE A 35 -8.21 15.01 3.75
N ASP A 36 -9.28 15.74 3.43
CA ASP A 36 -9.90 15.76 2.11
C ASP A 36 -9.51 17.06 1.39
N MET A 37 -8.96 16.91 0.18
CA MET A 37 -8.67 18.02 -0.72
C MET A 37 -9.40 17.76 -2.03
N THR A 38 -10.39 18.60 -2.34
CA THR A 38 -11.19 18.53 -3.57
C THR A 38 -11.82 17.16 -3.83
N GLY A 39 -12.28 16.47 -2.77
CA GLY A 39 -12.87 15.13 -2.85
C GLY A 39 -11.84 13.99 -2.89
N MET A 40 -10.55 14.31 -2.77
CA MET A 40 -9.47 13.35 -2.68
C MET A 40 -9.01 13.21 -1.23
N ARG A 41 -9.19 12.01 -0.67
CA ARG A 41 -8.65 11.66 0.65
C ARG A 41 -7.14 11.49 0.58
N ILE A 42 -6.45 12.22 1.44
CA ILE A 42 -5.00 12.21 1.61
C ILE A 42 -4.70 11.81 3.04
N ARG A 43 -3.95 10.73 3.22
CA ARG A 43 -3.34 10.35 4.49
C ARG A 43 -1.97 11.03 4.60
N LEU A 44 -1.71 11.66 5.74
CA LEU A 44 -0.43 12.25 6.05
C LEU A 44 0.63 11.16 6.15
N ALA A 45 1.71 11.34 5.40
CA ALA A 45 2.86 10.46 5.44
C ALA A 45 3.56 10.52 6.81
N TYR A 46 4.25 9.44 7.15
CA TYR A 46 5.20 9.35 8.27
C TYR A 46 4.61 9.45 9.68
N ILE A 47 3.29 9.62 9.82
CA ILE A 47 2.64 9.68 11.12
C ILE A 47 1.48 8.69 11.21
N ASP A 48 1.07 8.42 12.44
CA ASP A 48 -0.21 7.81 12.76
C ASP A 48 -0.83 8.58 13.92
N ALA A 49 -2.07 9.02 13.76
CA ALA A 49 -2.79 9.76 14.79
C ALA A 49 -3.95 8.93 15.34
N PRO A 50 -4.40 9.19 16.58
CA PRO A 50 -5.58 8.53 17.11
C PRO A 50 -6.79 8.75 16.20
N GLU A 51 -7.57 7.69 15.99
CA GLU A 51 -8.82 7.78 15.23
C GLU A 51 -9.77 8.77 15.92
N ALA A 52 -10.61 9.49 15.18
CA ALA A 52 -11.44 10.56 15.76
C ALA A 52 -12.29 10.10 16.97
N VAL A 53 -12.70 8.84 16.99
CA VAL A 53 -13.50 8.21 18.06
C VAL A 53 -12.67 7.53 19.16
N GLN A 54 -11.34 7.48 19.01
CA GLN A 54 -10.45 6.88 20.00
C GLN A 54 -10.40 7.72 21.28
N THR A 55 -10.55 7.05 22.41
CA THR A 55 -10.40 7.62 23.75
C THR A 55 -9.10 7.15 24.41
N CYS A 56 -8.49 8.03 25.20
CA CYS A 56 -7.27 7.75 25.96
C CYS A 56 -7.56 7.98 27.46
N ASP A 57 -6.62 7.64 28.33
CA ASP A 57 -6.77 7.78 29.78
C ASP A 57 -5.85 8.88 30.32
N LYS A 58 -6.43 9.87 31.00
CA LYS A 58 -5.67 10.91 31.69
C LYS A 58 -6.13 10.98 33.14
N ASP A 59 -5.21 10.71 34.06
CA ASP A 59 -5.48 10.68 35.50
C ASP A 59 -6.61 9.70 35.91
N ASN A 60 -6.74 8.57 35.22
CA ASN A 60 -7.81 7.57 35.34
C ASN A 60 -9.20 8.04 34.86
N GLU A 61 -9.25 9.13 34.09
CA GLU A 61 -10.46 9.57 33.40
C GLU A 61 -10.31 9.44 31.88
N PRO A 62 -11.32 8.89 31.18
CA PRO A 62 -11.29 8.82 29.73
C PRO A 62 -11.40 10.22 29.13
N TRP A 63 -10.59 10.50 28.12
CA TRP A 63 -10.64 11.74 27.35
C TRP A 63 -10.59 11.48 25.85
N ALA A 64 -11.20 12.38 25.07
CA ALA A 64 -11.37 12.24 23.62
C ALA A 64 -10.10 12.64 22.86
N CYS A 65 -9.04 11.85 23.00
CA CYS A 65 -7.75 12.13 22.36
C CYS A 65 -7.81 12.11 20.82
N GLY A 66 -8.68 11.31 20.22
CA GLY A 66 -8.99 11.30 18.79
C GLY A 66 -9.56 12.61 18.27
N ASP A 67 -10.62 13.08 18.92
CA ASP A 67 -11.25 14.35 18.59
C ASP A 67 -10.28 15.52 18.80
N PHE A 68 -9.48 15.47 19.87
CA PHE A 68 -8.44 16.44 20.13
C PHE A 68 -7.37 16.49 19.03
N ALA A 69 -6.86 15.34 18.59
CA ALA A 69 -5.91 15.27 17.48
C ALA A 69 -6.50 15.81 16.17
N THR A 70 -7.78 15.50 15.91
CA THR A 70 -8.53 16.01 14.75
C THR A 70 -8.64 17.54 14.78
N ALA A 71 -8.96 18.12 15.94
CA ALA A 71 -9.05 19.56 16.13
C ALA A 71 -7.69 20.27 15.98
N GLU A 72 -6.60 19.65 16.47
CA GLU A 72 -5.25 20.19 16.30
C GLU A 72 -4.82 20.21 14.82
N LEU A 73 -5.12 19.15 14.06
CA LEU A 73 -4.87 19.16 12.61
C LEU A 73 -5.67 20.27 11.92
N ALA A 74 -6.93 20.47 12.32
CA ALA A 74 -7.75 21.55 11.78
C ALA A 74 -7.14 22.92 12.06
N SER A 75 -6.63 23.14 13.28
CA SER A 75 -5.93 24.37 13.66
C SER A 75 -4.65 24.61 12.84
N ILE A 76 -3.88 23.56 12.54
CA ILE A 76 -2.63 23.70 11.77
C ILE A 76 -2.90 24.20 10.35
N ILE A 77 -4.00 23.79 9.73
CA ILE A 77 -4.33 24.11 8.33
C ILE A 77 -5.35 25.25 8.19
N GLU A 78 -5.89 25.75 9.30
CA GLU A 78 -6.97 26.73 9.32
C GLU A 78 -6.63 27.99 8.53
N GLY A 79 -7.49 28.35 7.55
CA GLY A 79 -7.32 29.54 6.73
C GLY A 79 -6.09 29.53 5.81
N GLN A 80 -5.43 28.37 5.65
CA GLN A 80 -4.22 28.23 4.85
C GLN A 80 -4.45 27.36 3.62
N SER A 81 -3.68 27.64 2.55
CA SER A 81 -3.53 26.70 1.44
C SER A 81 -2.54 25.63 1.83
N VAL A 82 -2.90 24.37 1.59
CA VAL A 82 -2.07 23.18 1.84
C VAL A 82 -1.51 22.69 0.50
N SER A 83 -0.24 22.32 0.46
CA SER A 83 0.42 21.67 -0.67
C SER A 83 0.89 20.29 -0.23
N CYS A 84 0.37 19.25 -0.89
CA CYS A 84 0.64 17.85 -0.59
C CYS A 84 1.39 17.19 -1.74
N THR A 85 2.59 16.69 -1.47
CA THR A 85 3.38 15.90 -2.42
C THR A 85 3.12 14.42 -2.17
N VAL A 86 2.46 13.76 -3.12
CA VAL A 86 2.13 12.33 -3.05
C VAL A 86 3.41 11.52 -3.20
N ILE A 87 3.65 10.63 -2.23
CA ILE A 87 4.83 9.76 -2.19
C ILE A 87 4.46 8.27 -2.34
N ASP A 88 3.21 7.90 -2.03
CA ASP A 88 2.74 6.53 -2.13
C ASP A 88 1.20 6.48 -2.26
N ARG A 89 0.67 5.28 -2.45
CA ARG A 89 -0.76 4.97 -2.35
C ARG A 89 -0.93 3.78 -1.41
N ASP A 90 -1.79 3.93 -0.41
CA ASP A 90 -2.04 2.84 0.53
C ASP A 90 -2.91 1.73 -0.09
N VAL A 91 -3.08 0.62 0.65
CA VAL A 91 -3.89 -0.53 0.25
C VAL A 91 -5.37 -0.20 0.01
N TYR A 92 -5.85 0.92 0.57
CA TYR A 92 -7.20 1.44 0.38
C TYR A 92 -7.27 2.48 -0.76
N ARG A 93 -6.17 2.67 -1.48
CA ARG A 93 -5.97 3.64 -2.57
C ARG A 93 -6.10 5.10 -2.13
N ARG A 94 -5.94 5.41 -0.83
CA ARG A 94 -5.72 6.79 -0.40
C ARG A 94 -4.35 7.25 -0.89
N GLN A 95 -4.25 8.53 -1.23
CA GLN A 95 -2.95 9.11 -1.48
C GLN A 95 -2.22 9.23 -0.15
N VAL A 96 -0.98 8.76 -0.07
CA VAL A 96 -0.10 9.01 1.07
C VAL A 96 0.84 10.14 0.66
N ALA A 97 0.82 11.24 1.40
CA ALA A 97 1.52 12.45 1.00
C ALA A 97 2.16 13.19 2.18
N THR A 98 3.29 13.85 1.93
CA THR A 98 3.78 14.90 2.83
C THR A 98 3.04 16.19 2.51
N CYS A 99 2.41 16.80 3.50
CA CYS A 99 1.64 18.03 3.32
C CYS A 99 2.28 19.19 4.07
N ARG A 100 2.29 20.37 3.44
CA ARG A 100 2.86 21.60 3.98
C ARG A 100 1.91 22.75 3.83
N THR A 101 1.89 23.64 4.81
CA THR A 101 1.37 24.99 4.67
C THR A 101 2.52 25.96 4.39
N ARG A 102 2.23 27.27 4.36
CA ARG A 102 3.29 28.29 4.28
C ARG A 102 4.23 28.25 5.49
N VAL A 103 3.76 27.76 6.63
CA VAL A 103 4.48 27.86 7.92
C VAL A 103 4.93 26.50 8.42
N PHE A 104 4.12 25.46 8.21
CA PHE A 104 4.32 24.17 8.85
C PHE A 104 4.49 23.06 7.82
N ASP A 105 5.40 22.13 8.13
CA ASP A 105 5.22 20.74 7.71
C ASP A 105 4.13 20.14 8.61
N VAL A 106 2.99 19.78 8.00
CA VAL A 106 1.76 19.48 8.75
C VAL A 106 1.94 18.24 9.61
N GLY A 107 2.53 17.18 9.07
CA GLY A 107 2.76 15.94 9.81
C GLY A 107 3.76 16.13 10.94
N HIS A 108 4.84 16.86 10.68
CA HIS A 108 5.83 17.18 11.70
C HIS A 108 5.22 18.01 12.84
N GLU A 109 4.38 18.99 12.51
CA GLU A 109 3.72 19.84 13.50
C GLU A 109 2.73 19.04 14.38
N MET A 110 2.01 18.07 13.81
CA MET A 110 1.18 17.13 14.57
C MET A 110 2.01 16.35 15.61
N VAL A 111 3.18 15.83 15.20
CA VAL A 111 4.09 15.13 16.11
C VAL A 111 4.65 16.06 17.17
N ARG A 112 5.07 17.28 16.78
CA ARG A 112 5.64 18.28 17.70
C ARG A 112 4.64 18.71 18.77
N ARG A 113 3.34 18.79 18.44
CA ARG A 113 2.25 19.05 19.39
C ARG A 113 1.89 17.85 20.25
N GLY A 114 2.44 16.67 19.94
CA GLY A 114 2.19 15.43 20.67
C GLY A 114 0.84 14.80 20.36
N VAL A 115 0.24 15.09 19.20
CA VAL A 115 -1.08 14.56 18.80
C VAL A 115 -1.02 13.52 17.69
N ALA A 116 0.17 13.16 17.25
CA ALA A 116 0.43 12.04 16.37
C ALA A 116 1.74 11.35 16.75
N ILE A 117 1.86 10.09 16.36
CA ILE A 117 3.04 9.24 16.55
C ILE A 117 3.85 9.23 15.25
N ALA A 118 5.14 9.55 15.32
CA ALA A 118 6.04 9.37 14.20
C ALA A 118 6.27 7.87 13.92
N LEU A 119 6.17 7.47 12.66
CA LEU A 119 6.45 6.10 12.21
C LEU A 119 7.95 5.89 12.03
N ASP A 120 8.41 4.64 12.07
CA ASP A 120 9.84 4.29 11.86
C ASP A 120 10.38 4.73 10.48
N THR A 121 9.49 4.97 9.53
CA THR A 121 9.82 5.46 8.18
C THR A 121 9.94 6.98 8.11
N ALA A 122 9.70 7.69 9.21
CA ALA A 122 9.71 9.15 9.25
C ALA A 122 11.13 9.72 9.10
N PRO A 123 11.24 10.93 8.51
CA PRO A 123 12.47 11.71 8.55
C PRO A 123 12.95 11.97 9.99
N PHE A 124 14.27 12.18 10.15
CA PHE A 124 14.90 12.32 11.47
C PHE A 124 14.28 13.42 12.34
N GLU A 125 13.90 14.54 11.73
CA GLU A 125 13.30 15.68 12.43
C GLU A 125 11.97 15.34 13.14
N TYR A 126 11.22 14.33 12.67
CA TYR A 126 10.00 13.86 13.35
C TYR A 126 10.33 13.17 14.69
N ASN A 127 11.49 12.51 14.79
CA ASN A 127 11.93 11.90 16.03
C ASN A 127 12.33 12.98 17.06
N GLU A 128 13.03 14.03 16.62
CA GLU A 128 13.33 15.18 17.47
C GLU A 128 12.04 15.86 17.98
N ALA A 129 11.03 16.01 17.10
CA ALA A 129 9.72 16.51 17.49
C ALA A 129 9.02 15.61 18.52
N THR A 130 9.13 14.29 18.37
CA THR A 130 8.60 13.32 19.33
C THR A 130 9.25 13.47 20.71
N GLU A 131 10.57 13.57 20.76
CA GLU A 131 11.31 13.78 22.03
C GLU A 131 10.95 15.11 22.70
N VAL A 132 10.68 16.15 21.92
CA VAL A 132 10.18 17.43 22.45
C VAL A 132 8.79 17.26 23.06
N ALA A 133 7.86 16.64 22.33
CA ALA A 133 6.49 16.42 22.81
C ALA A 133 6.44 15.55 24.08
N GLN A 134 7.27 14.51 24.15
CA GLN A 134 7.43 13.67 25.34
C GLN A 134 7.98 14.44 26.53
N ARG A 135 9.09 15.18 26.36
CA ARG A 135 9.69 15.96 27.45
C ARG A 135 8.76 17.03 28.01
N LEU A 136 7.90 17.59 27.16
CA LEU A 136 6.93 18.59 27.54
C LEU A 136 5.60 18.00 28.03
N ASN A 137 5.44 16.67 28.06
CA ASN A 137 4.18 15.99 28.34
C ASN A 137 3.01 16.61 27.56
N SER A 138 3.19 16.79 26.25
CA SER A 138 2.22 17.47 25.37
C SER A 138 1.29 16.47 24.68
N GLY A 139 0.03 16.86 24.51
CA GLY A 139 -0.98 16.03 23.83
C GLY A 139 -1.13 14.66 24.47
N LEU A 140 -0.95 13.62 23.65
CA LEU A 140 -1.02 12.21 24.05
C LEU A 140 -0.02 11.86 25.16
N TRP A 141 1.17 12.47 25.14
CA TRP A 141 2.23 12.21 26.12
C TRP A 141 1.92 12.72 27.53
N ALA A 142 0.85 13.50 27.71
CA ALA A 142 0.32 13.89 29.02
C ALA A 142 -0.65 12.84 29.60
N SER A 143 -0.78 11.68 28.94
CA SER A 143 -1.82 10.68 29.21
C SER A 143 -1.28 9.26 28.96
N THR A 144 -2.03 8.25 29.40
CA THR A 144 -1.82 6.87 28.97
C THR A 144 -2.69 6.62 27.74
N PHE A 145 -2.09 6.06 26.69
CA PHE A 145 -2.80 5.82 25.44
C PHE A 145 -2.33 4.54 24.77
N GLU A 146 -3.24 3.92 24.02
CA GLU A 146 -2.91 2.87 23.08
C GLU A 146 -2.45 3.47 21.76
N LEU A 147 -1.45 2.86 21.13
CA LEU A 147 -0.93 3.32 19.84
C LEU A 147 -2.05 3.23 18.78
N PRO A 148 -2.22 4.24 17.91
CA PRO A 148 -3.41 4.30 17.05
C PRO A 148 -3.60 3.08 16.13
N TRP A 149 -2.51 2.52 15.59
CA TRP A 149 -2.58 1.30 14.79
C TRP A 149 -3.00 0.06 15.58
N VAL A 150 -2.66 -0.03 16.87
CA VAL A 150 -3.11 -1.12 17.75
C VAL A 150 -4.60 -0.95 18.01
N TRP A 151 -5.02 0.26 18.39
CA TRP A 151 -6.43 0.57 18.61
C TRP A 151 -7.30 0.25 17.39
N ARG A 152 -6.84 0.64 16.18
CA ARG A 152 -7.52 0.29 14.93
C ARG A 152 -7.63 -1.20 14.70
N ALA A 153 -6.59 -1.97 15.01
CA ALA A 153 -6.59 -3.42 14.83
C ALA A 153 -7.59 -4.12 15.76
N GLU A 154 -7.80 -3.57 16.96
CA GLU A 154 -8.75 -4.09 17.95
C GLU A 154 -10.18 -3.57 17.75
N ASN A 155 -10.35 -2.43 17.07
CA ASN A 155 -11.64 -1.75 16.88
C ASN A 155 -12.03 -1.56 15.40
N PRO A 156 -11.94 -2.59 14.53
CA PRO A 156 -12.14 -2.43 13.08
C PRO A 156 -13.53 -1.90 12.69
N GLN A 157 -14.56 -2.15 13.50
CA GLN A 157 -15.93 -1.67 13.30
C GLN A 157 -16.11 -0.18 13.62
N LEU A 158 -15.18 0.44 14.36
CA LEU A 158 -15.25 1.84 14.78
C LEU A 158 -14.38 2.76 13.91
N VAL A 159 -13.52 2.20 13.08
CA VAL A 159 -12.76 2.95 12.08
C VAL A 159 -13.74 3.40 10.99
N PRO A 160 -13.89 4.71 10.72
CA PRO A 160 -14.77 5.17 9.66
C PRO A 160 -14.39 4.48 8.35
N GLU A 161 -15.30 3.67 7.81
CA GLU A 161 -15.08 3.01 6.52
C GLU A 161 -14.66 4.09 5.53
N VAL A 162 -13.49 3.91 4.92
CA VAL A 162 -12.93 4.88 4.01
C VAL A 162 -14.01 5.15 2.97
N ALA A 163 -14.59 6.36 2.97
CA ALA A 163 -15.56 6.76 1.98
C ALA A 163 -14.83 6.99 0.64
N SER A 164 -14.19 5.96 0.10
CA SER A 164 -14.35 5.64 -1.31
C SER A 164 -15.76 5.09 -1.49
N ARG A 165 -16.77 5.98 -1.40
CA ARG A 165 -18.10 5.67 -1.91
C ARG A 165 -18.07 5.73 -3.43
N GLU A 166 -17.35 4.79 -4.01
CA GLU A 166 -17.88 3.83 -4.97
C GLU A 166 -17.12 2.54 -4.65
N PRO A 167 -17.79 1.39 -4.43
CA PRO A 167 -17.09 0.14 -4.66
C PRO A 167 -16.46 0.31 -6.04
N LEU A 168 -15.17 -0.05 -6.17
CA LEU A 168 -14.58 -0.37 -7.47
C LEU A 168 -15.71 -0.99 -8.29
N PRO A 169 -15.98 -0.59 -9.55
CA PRO A 169 -16.73 -1.50 -10.40
C PRO A 169 -16.01 -2.81 -10.17
N THR A 170 -16.69 -3.76 -9.54
CA THR A 170 -16.14 -5.09 -9.40
C THR A 170 -15.84 -5.37 -10.84
N VAL A 171 -14.56 -5.35 -11.22
CA VAL A 171 -14.12 -6.12 -12.35
C VAL A 171 -14.67 -7.44 -11.91
N ARG A 172 -15.84 -7.81 -12.46
CA ARG A 172 -16.51 -9.08 -12.16
C ARG A 172 -15.34 -10.01 -12.09
N ALA A 173 -15.04 -10.56 -10.92
CA ALA A 173 -13.88 -11.41 -10.76
C ALA A 173 -14.14 -12.51 -11.79
N GLN A 174 -13.57 -12.32 -12.98
CA GLN A 174 -13.66 -13.30 -14.01
C GLN A 174 -12.84 -14.39 -13.35
N PRO A 175 -13.44 -15.57 -13.08
CA PRO A 175 -12.70 -16.63 -12.43
C PRO A 175 -11.39 -16.74 -13.20
N VAL A 176 -10.26 -16.54 -12.49
CA VAL A 176 -8.93 -16.57 -13.11
C VAL A 176 -8.85 -17.92 -13.78
N ARG A 177 -9.06 -17.94 -15.10
CA ARG A 177 -9.06 -19.18 -15.86
C ARG A 177 -7.63 -19.71 -15.74
N GLU A 178 -7.49 -20.89 -15.15
CA GLU A 178 -6.18 -21.54 -15.04
C GLU A 178 -5.51 -21.58 -16.43
N PRO A 179 -4.19 -21.33 -16.53
CA PRO A 179 -3.52 -21.40 -17.82
C PRO A 179 -3.74 -22.76 -18.49
N SER A 180 -4.28 -22.75 -19.70
CA SER A 180 -4.35 -23.93 -20.55
C SER A 180 -3.05 -24.08 -21.34
N TYR A 181 -2.35 -25.19 -21.13
CA TYR A 181 -1.14 -25.57 -21.82
C TYR A 181 -1.52 -26.47 -23.01
N GLN A 182 -1.92 -25.86 -24.13
CA GLN A 182 -2.31 -26.56 -25.36
C GLN A 182 -1.75 -25.83 -26.60
N ASN A 183 -1.52 -26.57 -27.67
CA ASN A 183 -1.28 -26.02 -29.01
C ASN A 183 -2.13 -26.78 -30.06
N GLN A 184 -1.88 -26.51 -31.33
CA GLN A 184 -2.58 -27.16 -32.46
C GLN A 184 -2.44 -28.69 -32.47
N ASN A 185 -1.45 -29.24 -31.75
CA ASN A 185 -1.15 -30.66 -31.67
C ASN A 185 -1.63 -31.31 -30.35
N GLY A 186 -2.40 -30.57 -29.53
CA GLY A 186 -3.01 -31.08 -28.30
C GLY A 186 -2.42 -30.48 -27.02
N CYS A 187 -2.57 -31.21 -25.92
CA CYS A 187 -2.18 -30.74 -24.59
C CYS A 187 -0.68 -30.90 -24.34
N LEU A 188 -0.12 -30.03 -23.51
CA LEU A 188 1.33 -29.85 -23.39
C LEU A 188 1.88 -30.19 -22.00
N ILE A 189 1.07 -30.42 -20.96
CA ILE A 189 1.64 -30.87 -19.69
C ILE A 189 1.96 -32.36 -19.81
N LYS A 190 3.22 -32.73 -19.60
CA LYS A 190 3.67 -34.13 -19.67
C LYS A 190 3.65 -34.75 -18.28
N GLY A 191 2.80 -35.74 -18.06
CA GLY A 191 2.77 -36.58 -16.86
C GLY A 191 3.55 -37.88 -17.06
N ASN A 192 4.36 -38.27 -16.07
CA ASN A 192 5.05 -39.56 -16.05
C ASN A 192 5.31 -40.03 -14.63
N ARG A 193 5.68 -41.31 -14.48
CA ARG A 193 6.14 -41.85 -13.20
C ARG A 193 7.65 -41.72 -13.10
N ASN A 194 8.13 -41.16 -11.99
CA ASN A 194 9.57 -41.03 -11.75
C ASN A 194 10.20 -42.36 -11.29
N ARG A 195 11.53 -42.40 -11.16
CA ARG A 195 12.26 -43.60 -10.69
C ARG A 195 11.88 -44.06 -9.28
N ARG A 196 11.26 -43.21 -8.47
CA ARG A 196 10.77 -43.50 -7.12
C ARG A 196 9.33 -44.01 -7.12
N GLY A 197 8.71 -44.15 -8.28
CA GLY A 197 7.33 -44.62 -8.41
C GLY A 197 6.29 -43.51 -8.23
N GLU A 198 6.68 -42.24 -8.12
CA GLU A 198 5.75 -41.13 -7.93
C GLU A 198 5.26 -40.57 -9.27
N TRP A 199 3.96 -40.28 -9.37
CA TRP A 199 3.35 -39.60 -10.51
C TRP A 199 3.65 -38.11 -10.47
N ILE A 200 4.42 -37.63 -11.46
CA ILE A 200 4.82 -36.23 -11.58
C ILE A 200 4.44 -35.64 -12.93
N TYR A 201 4.11 -34.35 -12.96
CA TYR A 201 3.87 -33.63 -14.20
C TYR A 201 4.89 -32.50 -14.43
N HIS A 202 5.20 -32.26 -15.70
CA HIS A 202 6.15 -31.26 -16.16
C HIS A 202 5.43 -30.22 -17.04
N LEU A 203 5.67 -28.94 -16.74
CA LEU A 203 5.16 -27.83 -17.56
C LEU A 203 6.14 -27.47 -18.68
N PRO A 204 5.64 -26.99 -19.83
CA PRO A 204 6.47 -26.41 -20.88
C PRO A 204 7.42 -25.32 -20.34
N GLY A 205 8.67 -25.32 -20.80
CA GLY A 205 9.69 -24.34 -20.40
C GLY A 205 10.31 -24.57 -19.01
N ARG A 206 9.97 -25.66 -18.31
CA ARG A 206 10.61 -26.04 -17.04
C ARG A 206 11.74 -27.05 -17.25
N PRO A 207 12.67 -27.18 -16.28
CA PRO A 207 13.67 -28.23 -16.30
C PRO A 207 13.06 -29.62 -16.52
N TYR A 208 13.78 -30.44 -17.28
CA TYR A 208 13.42 -31.82 -17.65
C TYR A 208 12.22 -31.97 -18.60
N TYR A 209 11.45 -30.92 -18.91
CA TYR A 209 10.27 -31.03 -19.78
C TYR A 209 10.54 -31.65 -21.15
N ASP A 210 11.63 -31.25 -21.82
CA ASP A 210 12.00 -31.77 -23.14
C ASP A 210 12.54 -33.21 -23.09
N GLN A 211 13.10 -33.61 -21.95
CA GLN A 211 13.63 -34.96 -21.71
C GLN A 211 12.55 -35.94 -21.24
N THR A 212 11.46 -35.43 -20.66
CA THR A 212 10.36 -36.25 -20.18
C THR A 212 9.62 -36.89 -21.36
N ARG A 213 9.57 -38.23 -21.34
CA ARG A 213 8.63 -39.02 -22.14
C ARG A 213 7.31 -39.07 -21.37
N ALA A 214 6.26 -38.51 -21.96
CA ALA A 214 4.94 -38.48 -21.34
C ALA A 214 4.30 -39.88 -21.37
N GLU A 215 3.74 -40.28 -20.24
CA GLU A 215 2.81 -41.40 -20.12
C GLU A 215 1.36 -40.89 -20.26
N GLU A 216 1.10 -39.65 -19.86
CA GLU A 216 -0.19 -38.98 -19.97
C GLU A 216 -0.01 -37.49 -20.26
N MET A 217 -0.96 -36.88 -20.98
CA MET A 217 -0.91 -35.47 -21.35
C MET A 217 -2.07 -34.70 -20.71
N PHE A 218 -1.79 -33.56 -20.09
CA PHE A 218 -2.80 -32.69 -19.46
C PHE A 218 -2.80 -31.29 -20.06
N CYS A 219 -3.97 -30.67 -20.05
CA CYS A 219 -4.18 -29.36 -20.63
C CYS A 219 -4.15 -28.28 -19.55
N THR A 220 -4.42 -28.64 -18.30
CA THR A 220 -4.31 -27.78 -17.13
C THR A 220 -3.60 -28.49 -15.98
N GLU A 221 -3.00 -27.74 -15.06
CA GLU A 221 -2.36 -28.38 -13.90
C GLU A 221 -3.39 -29.00 -12.96
N ARG A 222 -4.63 -28.48 -12.91
CA ARG A 222 -5.74 -29.08 -12.17
C ARG A 222 -6.11 -30.46 -12.70
N GLU A 223 -6.13 -30.68 -14.01
CA GLU A 223 -6.34 -32.02 -14.58
C GLU A 223 -5.25 -32.99 -14.14
N ALA A 224 -3.98 -32.58 -14.23
CA ALA A 224 -2.86 -33.40 -13.78
C ALA A 224 -2.96 -33.75 -12.28
N ARG A 225 -3.29 -32.76 -11.44
CA ARG A 225 -3.49 -32.97 -10.01
C ARG A 225 -4.69 -33.87 -9.70
N ALA A 226 -5.80 -33.70 -10.43
CA ALA A 226 -6.99 -34.54 -10.27
C ALA A 226 -6.72 -36.00 -10.68
N ALA A 227 -5.83 -36.22 -11.65
CA ALA A 227 -5.34 -37.55 -12.04
C ALA A 227 -4.28 -38.11 -11.05
N GLY A 228 -3.97 -37.40 -9.96
CA GLY A 228 -3.05 -37.87 -8.91
C GLY A 228 -1.59 -37.50 -9.13
N TYR A 229 -1.28 -36.65 -10.11
CA TYR A 229 0.08 -36.19 -10.37
C TYR A 229 0.42 -34.98 -9.52
N ARG A 230 1.60 -34.98 -8.90
CA ARG A 230 2.17 -33.78 -8.27
C ARG A 230 3.11 -33.06 -9.22
N ARG A 231 3.34 -31.76 -9.03
CA ARG A 231 4.29 -31.02 -9.86
C ARG A 231 5.70 -31.59 -9.71
N SER A 232 6.43 -31.74 -10.82
CA SER A 232 7.86 -32.03 -10.76
C SER A 232 8.58 -30.90 -10.04
N ARG A 233 9.46 -31.26 -9.10
CA ARG A 233 10.38 -30.30 -8.47
C ARG A 233 11.56 -30.15 -9.43
N ALA A 234 11.95 -28.91 -9.71
CA ALA A 234 13.18 -28.62 -10.45
C ALA A 234 14.39 -29.10 -9.64
#